data_AF-A0AA82WPC8-F1
#
_entry.id   AF-A0AA82WPC8-F1
#
_cell.length_a   1.000
_cell.length_b   1.000
_cell.length_c   1.000
_cell.angle_alpha   90.00
_cell.angle_beta   90.00
_cell.angle_gamma   90.00
#
_symmetry.space_group_name_H-M   'P 1'
#
loop_
_entity.id
_entity.type
_entity.pdbx_description
1 polymer ?
#
loop_
_entity_poly.entity_id
_entity_poly.type
_entity_poly.pdbx_seq_one_letter_code
_entity_poly.pdbx_strand_id
1 'polypeptide(L)'
;LVLPGLDALQTRNALAIIAEAKKENVGPHGCQAAITTGLTESSLRILANNAVPPSLQYPHDGLGSDHDSIGIFQQRASIYKDIRCDMDAACSASQFFKVMKGVSGWQTLDVATLCQRVQKSAYPAAYQKFTALAVGVCKAGGL
;
A
#
# COMPACT_ATOMS: atom_id res chain seq x y z
N LEU A 1 0.55 0.60 -20.53
CA LEU A 1 1.92 0.26 -20.12
C LEU A 1 1.84 -0.64 -18.90
N VAL A 2 2.57 -1.76 -18.87
CA VAL A 2 2.69 -2.65 -17.69
C VAL A 2 4.00 -2.30 -16.97
N LEU A 3 3.96 -2.14 -15.65
CA LEU A 3 5.15 -1.82 -14.86
C LEU A 3 6.03 -3.06 -14.63
N PRO A 4 7.36 -2.89 -14.44
CA PRO A 4 8.28 -4.02 -14.31
C PRO A 4 7.87 -4.98 -13.19
N GLY A 5 7.81 -6.28 -13.51
CA GLY A 5 7.51 -7.33 -12.53
C GLY A 5 6.06 -7.38 -12.04
N LEU A 6 5.14 -6.58 -12.61
CA LEU A 6 3.73 -6.55 -12.24
C LEU A 6 2.84 -7.04 -13.40
N ASP A 7 1.67 -7.58 -13.07
CA ASP A 7 0.60 -7.79 -14.05
C ASP A 7 -0.17 -6.47 -14.33
N ALA A 8 -1.17 -6.52 -15.23
CA ALA A 8 -1.94 -5.34 -15.61
C ALA A 8 -2.79 -4.77 -14.46
N LEU A 9 -3.32 -5.63 -13.60
CA LEU A 9 -4.16 -5.24 -12.46
C LEU A 9 -3.30 -4.62 -11.35
N GLN A 10 -2.19 -5.26 -11.03
CA GLN A 10 -1.19 -4.72 -10.11
C GLN A 10 -0.62 -3.40 -10.61
N THR A 11 -0.35 -3.29 -11.92
CA THR A 11 0.11 -2.04 -12.54
C THR A 11 -0.90 -0.91 -12.36
N ARG A 12 -2.19 -1.17 -12.61
CA ARG A 12 -3.24 -0.15 -12.43
C ARG A 12 -3.25 0.38 -11.00
N ASN A 13 -3.20 -0.50 -10.01
CA ASN A 13 -3.24 -0.11 -8.60
C ASN A 13 -1.92 0.56 -8.16
N ALA A 14 -0.77 0.07 -8.63
CA ALA A 14 0.53 0.71 -8.39
C ALA A 14 0.60 2.12 -8.96
N LEU A 15 0.07 2.35 -10.16
CA LEU A 15 0.02 3.69 -10.77
C LEU A 15 -0.83 4.66 -9.95
N ALA A 16 -1.93 4.20 -9.34
CA ALA A 16 -2.73 5.02 -8.43
C ALA A 16 -1.93 5.42 -7.18
N ILE A 17 -1.19 4.47 -6.58
CA ILE A 17 -0.28 4.75 -5.45
C ILE A 17 0.82 5.75 -5.86
N ILE A 18 1.45 5.56 -7.02
CA ILE A 18 2.51 6.44 -7.53
C ILE A 18 1.98 7.85 -7.79
N ALA A 19 0.78 7.98 -8.37
CA ALA A 19 0.14 9.27 -8.59
C ALA A 19 -0.12 10.00 -7.27
N GLU A 20 -0.62 9.29 -6.24
CA GLU A 20 -0.80 9.88 -4.92
C GLU A 20 0.54 10.24 -4.26
N ALA A 21 1.58 9.41 -4.42
CA ALA A 21 2.91 9.70 -3.90
C ALA A 21 3.49 11.00 -4.48
N LYS A 22 3.26 11.26 -5.78
CA LYS A 22 3.61 12.53 -6.43
C LYS A 22 2.82 13.69 -5.87
N LYS A 23 1.49 13.54 -5.74
CA LYS A 23 0.60 14.57 -5.20
C LYS A 23 0.95 14.96 -3.75
N GLU A 24 1.32 13.99 -2.93
CA GLU A 24 1.72 14.16 -1.53
C GLU A 24 3.19 14.60 -1.36
N ASN A 25 3.95 14.70 -2.46
CA ASN A 25 5.37 15.07 -2.48
C ASN A 25 6.26 14.22 -1.56
N VAL A 26 5.99 12.92 -1.45
CA VAL A 26 6.77 11.99 -0.58
C VAL A 26 8.01 11.43 -1.27
N GLY A 27 8.20 11.75 -2.56
CA GLY A 27 9.38 11.38 -3.35
C GLY A 27 9.54 9.88 -3.60
N PRO A 28 10.70 9.46 -4.13
CA PRO A 28 10.97 8.06 -4.47
C PRO A 28 10.92 7.16 -3.22
N HIS A 29 11.40 7.66 -2.08
CA HIS A 29 11.46 6.89 -0.85
C HIS A 29 10.06 6.57 -0.29
N GLY A 30 9.15 7.55 -0.25
CA GLY A 30 7.76 7.31 0.15
C GLY A 30 7.02 6.37 -0.82
N CYS A 31 7.24 6.54 -2.13
CA CYS A 31 6.70 5.61 -3.13
C CYS A 31 7.17 4.18 -2.88
N GLN A 32 8.48 3.97 -2.66
CA GLN A 32 9.05 2.66 -2.41
C GLN A 32 8.44 2.01 -1.16
N ALA A 33 8.22 2.77 -0.09
CA ALA A 33 7.56 2.27 1.11
C ALA A 33 6.10 1.84 0.86
N ALA A 34 5.31 2.65 0.15
CA ALA A 34 3.94 2.28 -0.19
C ALA A 34 3.88 1.06 -1.13
N ILE A 35 4.67 1.03 -2.21
CA ILE A 35 4.67 -0.12 -3.13
C ILE A 35 5.15 -1.40 -2.44
N THR A 36 6.21 -1.31 -1.60
CA THR A 36 6.67 -2.45 -0.80
C THR A 36 5.56 -2.96 0.13
N THR A 37 4.83 -2.05 0.78
CA THR A 37 3.71 -2.41 1.66
C THR A 37 2.59 -3.08 0.86
N GLY A 38 2.13 -2.47 -0.23
CA GLY A 38 1.04 -3.03 -1.05
C GLY A 38 1.38 -4.40 -1.64
N LEU A 39 2.62 -4.60 -2.08
CA LEU A 39 3.11 -5.92 -2.52
C LEU A 39 3.09 -6.96 -1.41
N THR A 40 3.49 -6.58 -0.20
CA THR A 40 3.57 -7.48 0.95
C THR A 40 2.19 -7.87 1.48
N GLU A 41 1.28 -6.89 1.60
CA GLU A 41 -0.01 -7.07 2.26
C GLU A 41 -1.07 -7.71 1.36
N SER A 42 -1.07 -7.37 0.07
CA SER A 42 -2.14 -7.79 -0.86
C SER A 42 -1.65 -8.20 -2.23
N SER A 43 -0.33 -8.20 -2.48
CA SER A 43 0.22 -8.30 -3.83
C SER A 43 -0.34 -7.22 -4.77
N LEU A 44 -0.51 -5.99 -4.24
CA LEU A 44 -1.10 -4.82 -4.91
C LEU A 44 -2.56 -5.02 -5.38
N ARG A 45 -3.35 -5.80 -4.65
CA ARG A 45 -4.78 -6.05 -4.94
C ARG A 45 -5.67 -5.32 -3.94
N ILE A 46 -6.80 -4.79 -4.40
CA ILE A 46 -7.84 -4.31 -3.47
C ILE A 46 -8.61 -5.52 -2.95
N LEU A 47 -8.41 -5.89 -1.68
CA LEU A 47 -9.12 -7.03 -1.08
C LEU A 47 -10.26 -6.55 -0.19
N ALA A 48 -11.49 -6.95 -0.49
CA ALA A 48 -12.62 -6.80 0.42
C ALA A 48 -12.59 -7.88 1.50
N ASN A 49 -13.42 -7.75 2.54
CA ASN A 49 -13.46 -8.71 3.64
C ASN A 49 -14.90 -8.97 4.09
N ASN A 50 -15.29 -10.24 4.21
CA ASN A 50 -16.62 -10.65 4.66
C ASN A 50 -16.91 -10.21 6.11
N ALA A 51 -15.89 -10.05 6.95
CA ALA A 51 -16.01 -9.50 8.30
C ALA A 51 -16.29 -7.98 8.30
N VAL A 52 -16.15 -7.31 7.14
CA VAL A 52 -16.47 -5.90 6.93
C VAL A 52 -17.48 -5.80 5.76
N PRO A 53 -18.76 -6.17 5.95
CA PRO A 53 -19.73 -6.22 4.86
C PRO A 53 -19.85 -4.94 3.99
N PRO A 54 -19.69 -3.71 4.53
CA PRO A 54 -19.67 -2.51 3.68
C PRO A 54 -18.55 -2.50 2.64
N SER A 55 -17.41 -3.17 2.88
CA SER A 55 -16.30 -3.25 1.93
C SER A 55 -16.68 -3.97 0.63
N LEU A 56 -17.61 -4.94 0.70
CA LEU A 56 -18.06 -5.73 -0.45
C LEU A 56 -18.82 -4.90 -1.50
N GLN A 57 -19.25 -3.68 -1.14
CA GLN A 57 -19.99 -2.77 -2.02
C GLN A 57 -19.07 -1.94 -2.92
N TYR A 58 -17.76 -1.94 -2.67
CA TYR A 58 -16.78 -1.22 -3.47
C TYR A 58 -16.08 -2.15 -4.47
N PRO A 59 -15.57 -1.64 -5.61
CA PRO A 59 -14.76 -2.44 -6.53
C PRO A 59 -13.58 -3.09 -5.80
N HIS A 60 -13.40 -4.39 -6.00
CA HIS A 60 -12.33 -5.15 -5.38
C HIS A 60 -11.81 -6.24 -6.32
N ASP A 61 -10.56 -6.61 -6.13
CA ASP A 61 -9.82 -7.58 -6.94
C ASP A 61 -9.82 -8.99 -6.30
N GLY A 62 -10.43 -9.12 -5.11
CA GLY A 62 -10.54 -10.38 -4.39
C GLY A 62 -11.01 -10.19 -2.94
N LEU A 63 -10.92 -11.28 -2.17
CA LEU A 63 -11.27 -11.31 -0.75
C LEU A 63 -10.03 -11.60 0.10
N GLY A 64 -9.90 -10.87 1.21
CA GLY A 64 -9.03 -11.17 2.33
C GLY A 64 -9.82 -11.69 3.52
N SER A 65 -9.12 -12.19 4.54
CA SER A 65 -9.74 -12.79 5.73
C SER A 65 -9.02 -12.50 7.04
N ASP A 66 -7.97 -11.68 7.02
CA ASP A 66 -7.25 -11.32 8.25
C ASP A 66 -8.06 -10.31 9.06
N HIS A 67 -8.62 -10.76 10.18
CA HIS A 67 -9.49 -9.96 11.05
C HIS A 67 -10.50 -9.11 10.25
N ASP A 68 -10.44 -7.78 10.41
CA ASP A 68 -11.22 -6.77 9.69
C ASP A 68 -10.33 -5.91 8.77
N SER A 69 -9.23 -6.47 8.26
CA SER A 69 -8.35 -5.85 7.27
C SER A 69 -9.00 -5.79 5.90
N ILE A 70 -8.89 -4.65 5.21
CA ILE A 70 -9.41 -4.42 3.86
C ILE A 70 -8.43 -3.58 3.03
N GLY A 71 -8.63 -3.57 1.71
CA GLY A 71 -7.91 -2.70 0.80
C GLY A 71 -6.49 -3.14 0.47
N ILE A 72 -5.74 -2.25 -0.20
CA ILE A 72 -4.42 -2.57 -0.75
C ILE A 72 -3.33 -2.74 0.31
N PHE A 73 -3.44 -2.04 1.43
CA PHE A 73 -2.51 -2.12 2.56
C PHE A 73 -3.05 -2.93 3.73
N GLN A 74 -4.16 -3.66 3.53
CA GLN A 74 -4.82 -4.46 4.58
C GLN A 74 -5.06 -3.63 5.86
N GLN A 75 -5.63 -2.43 5.67
CA GLN A 75 -5.97 -1.51 6.75
C GLN A 75 -7.15 -2.06 7.55
N ARG A 76 -6.98 -2.14 8.87
CA ARG A 76 -8.01 -2.62 9.80
C ARG A 76 -9.15 -1.60 9.90
N ALA A 77 -10.38 -1.96 9.55
CA ALA A 77 -11.56 -1.08 9.62
C ALA A 77 -11.87 -0.58 11.07
N SER A 78 -11.39 -1.31 12.07
CA SER A 78 -11.43 -0.94 13.49
C SER A 78 -10.50 0.24 13.81
N ILE A 79 -9.49 0.51 12.97
CA ILE A 79 -8.53 1.61 13.11
C ILE A 79 -8.82 2.70 12.06
N TYR A 80 -8.94 2.31 10.79
CA TYR A 80 -9.24 3.19 9.67
C TYR A 80 -10.75 3.19 9.43
N LYS A 81 -11.41 4.33 9.68
CA LYS A 81 -12.89 4.42 9.71
C LYS A 81 -13.53 4.69 8.35
N ASP A 82 -12.73 5.13 7.38
CA ASP A 82 -13.21 5.42 6.03
C ASP A 82 -13.05 4.21 5.12
N ILE A 83 -14.02 3.30 5.20
CA ILE A 83 -14.04 2.05 4.41
C ILE A 83 -13.96 2.34 2.91
N ARG A 84 -14.58 3.44 2.44
CA ARG A 84 -14.52 3.83 1.03
C ARG A 84 -13.08 4.16 0.63
N CYS A 85 -12.38 4.93 1.47
CA CYS A 85 -10.99 5.29 1.25
C CYS A 85 -10.06 4.08 1.33
N ASP A 86 -10.28 3.17 2.27
CA ASP A 86 -9.50 1.93 2.40
C ASP A 86 -9.64 1.04 1.15
N MET A 87 -10.82 1.03 0.52
CA MET A 87 -11.11 0.27 -0.71
C MET A 87 -10.67 0.98 -2.01
N ASP A 88 -10.00 2.13 -1.93
CA ASP A 88 -9.46 2.86 -3.09
C ASP A 88 -7.94 2.96 -2.98
N ALA A 89 -7.21 2.56 -4.04
CA ALA A 89 -5.74 2.48 -4.00
C ALA A 89 -5.07 3.84 -3.69
N ALA A 90 -5.56 4.93 -4.27
CA ALA A 90 -4.98 6.26 -4.06
C ALA A 90 -5.35 6.82 -2.68
N CYS A 91 -6.61 6.68 -2.27
CA CYS A 91 -7.07 7.17 -0.98
C CYS A 91 -6.42 6.41 0.18
N SER A 92 -6.37 5.08 0.08
CA SER A 92 -5.63 4.21 1.01
C SER A 92 -4.15 4.61 1.10
N ALA A 93 -3.52 5.01 -0.01
CA ALA A 93 -2.14 5.50 -0.03
C ALA A 93 -1.98 6.84 0.67
N SER A 94 -2.91 7.78 0.49
CA SER A 94 -2.89 9.05 1.24
C SER A 94 -2.96 8.79 2.76
N GLN A 95 -3.80 7.84 3.21
CA GLN A 95 -3.86 7.45 4.62
C GLN A 95 -2.54 6.82 5.10
N PHE A 96 -1.95 5.93 4.31
CA PHE A 96 -0.62 5.36 4.60
C PHE A 96 0.44 6.45 4.72
N PHE A 97 0.51 7.39 3.77
CA PHE A 97 1.48 8.49 3.78
C PHE A 97 1.29 9.43 4.97
N LYS A 98 0.05 9.66 5.40
CA LYS A 98 -0.24 10.43 6.62
C LYS A 98 0.42 9.80 7.85
N VAL A 99 0.31 8.48 8.01
CA VAL A 99 0.96 7.75 9.11
C VAL A 99 2.47 7.73 8.93
N MET A 100 2.95 7.43 7.72
CA MET A 100 4.37 7.39 7.36
C MET A 100 5.10 8.70 7.68
N LYS A 101 4.51 9.86 7.33
CA LYS A 101 5.08 11.18 7.60
C LYS A 101 5.21 11.48 9.10
N GLY A 102 4.46 10.79 9.95
CA GLY A 102 4.59 10.86 11.41
C GLY A 102 5.73 10.03 11.99
N VAL A 103 6.35 9.14 11.20
CA VAL A 103 7.50 8.35 11.63
C VAL A 103 8.76 9.22 11.60
N SER A 104 9.41 9.37 12.76
CA SER A 104 10.66 10.14 12.86
C SER A 104 11.74 9.55 11.95
N GLY A 105 12.33 10.42 11.12
CA GLY A 105 13.39 10.07 10.16
C GLY A 105 12.91 9.26 8.96
N TRP A 106 11.61 9.22 8.65
CA TRP A 106 11.07 8.38 7.58
C TRP A 106 11.78 8.55 6.24
N GLN A 107 12.33 9.73 5.93
CA GLN A 107 12.99 10.02 4.65
C GLN A 107 14.28 9.22 4.44
N THR A 108 14.90 8.73 5.51
CA THR A 108 16.22 8.06 5.46
C THR A 108 16.23 6.68 6.13
N LEU A 109 15.10 6.23 6.67
CA LEU A 109 14.98 4.89 7.22
C LEU A 109 15.14 3.84 6.12
N ASP A 110 15.66 2.67 6.49
CA ASP A 110 15.52 1.50 5.62
C ASP A 110 14.04 1.27 5.28
N VAL A 111 13.73 1.00 4.00
CA VAL A 111 12.35 0.95 3.49
C VAL A 111 11.54 -0.14 4.21
N ALA A 112 12.11 -1.32 4.43
CA ALA A 112 11.41 -2.40 5.13
C ALA A 112 11.14 -2.02 6.59
N THR A 113 12.09 -1.36 7.24
CA THR A 113 11.93 -0.80 8.59
C THR A 113 10.83 0.26 8.64
N LEU A 114 10.75 1.15 7.65
CA LEU A 114 9.70 2.16 7.55
C LEU A 114 8.32 1.51 7.37
N CYS A 115 8.19 0.54 6.46
CA CYS A 115 6.95 -0.22 6.25
C CYS A 115 6.48 -0.86 7.55
N GLN A 116 7.39 -1.54 8.26
CA GLN A 116 7.09 -2.15 9.55
C GLN A 116 6.64 -1.12 10.60
N ARG A 117 7.23 0.08 10.65
CA ARG A 117 6.81 1.12 11.62
C ARG A 117 5.40 1.64 11.34
N VAL A 118 5.00 1.70 10.07
CA VAL A 118 3.65 2.12 9.67
C VAL A 118 2.63 1.01 9.93
N GLN A 119 2.91 -0.21 9.46
CA GLN A 119 1.97 -1.34 9.51
C GLN A 119 1.94 -2.07 10.85
N LYS A 120 3.06 -2.09 11.58
CA LYS A 120 3.24 -2.83 12.84
C LYS A 120 2.87 -4.32 12.71
N SER A 121 3.29 -4.94 11.62
CA SER A 121 3.04 -6.36 11.32
C SER A 121 3.77 -7.31 12.28
N ALA A 122 3.26 -8.53 12.44
CA ALA A 122 3.94 -9.61 13.16
C ALA A 122 5.16 -10.17 12.39
N TYR A 123 5.31 -9.85 11.11
CA TYR A 123 6.32 -10.43 10.22
C TYR A 123 7.19 -9.37 9.52
N PRO A 124 8.04 -8.63 10.25
CA PRO A 124 8.82 -7.50 9.69
C PRO A 124 9.73 -7.89 8.51
N ALA A 125 10.25 -9.13 8.50
CA ALA A 125 11.10 -9.61 7.42
C ALA A 125 10.36 -9.77 6.07
N ALA A 126 9.02 -9.76 6.07
CA ALA A 126 8.23 -9.91 4.84
C ALA A 126 8.46 -8.74 3.87
N TYR A 127 8.61 -7.51 4.37
CA TYR A 127 8.78 -6.33 3.53
C TYR A 127 10.09 -6.33 2.73
N GLN A 128 11.17 -6.92 3.29
CA GLN A 128 12.48 -6.98 2.63
C GLN A 128 12.42 -7.67 1.27
N LYS A 129 11.47 -8.61 1.06
CA LYS A 129 11.32 -9.36 -0.17
C LYS A 129 11.00 -8.48 -1.39
N PHE A 130 10.40 -7.32 -1.18
CA PHE A 130 9.81 -6.51 -2.26
C PHE A 130 10.47 -5.15 -2.45
N THR A 131 11.41 -4.75 -1.59
CA THR A 131 12.06 -3.42 -1.67
C THR A 131 12.75 -3.19 -3.02
N ALA A 132 13.46 -4.18 -3.54
CA ALA A 132 14.14 -4.09 -4.84
C ALA A 132 13.16 -3.94 -6.01
N LEU A 133 12.03 -4.68 -5.98
CA LEU A 133 10.98 -4.54 -6.99
C LEU A 133 10.33 -3.16 -6.92
N ALA A 134 10.06 -2.66 -5.72
CA ALA A 134 9.46 -1.34 -5.51
C ALA A 134 10.31 -0.21 -6.10
N VAL A 135 11.64 -0.30 -6.04
CA VAL A 135 12.54 0.66 -6.72
C VAL A 135 12.28 0.70 -8.22
N GLY A 136 12.21 -0.47 -8.88
CA GLY A 136 11.95 -0.56 -10.32
C GLY A 136 10.57 -0.04 -10.71
N VAL A 137 9.55 -0.36 -9.91
CA VAL A 137 8.16 0.07 -10.11
C VAL A 137 8.03 1.59 -9.98
N CYS A 138 8.55 2.19 -8.91
CA CYS A 138 8.52 3.65 -8.71
C CYS A 138 9.28 4.38 -9.81
N LYS A 139 10.49 3.89 -10.17
CA LYS A 139 11.32 4.50 -11.22
C LYS A 139 10.60 4.49 -12.56
N ALA A 140 10.00 3.37 -12.95
CA ALA A 140 9.21 3.27 -14.18
C ALA A 140 7.95 4.15 -14.14
N GLY A 141 7.40 4.41 -12.95
CA GLY A 141 6.34 5.37 -12.70
C GLY A 141 6.78 6.85 -12.66
N GLY A 142 8.08 7.13 -12.78
CA GLY A 142 8.65 8.48 -12.73
C GLY A 142 8.86 9.03 -11.33
N LEU A 143 9.18 8.15 -10.36
CA LEU A 143 9.69 8.49 -9.03
C LEU A 143 10.99 7.72 -8.74
#